data_AF-A0A936C401-F1
#
_entry.id   AF-A0A936C401-F1
#
_cell.length_a   1.000
_cell.length_b   1.000
_cell.length_c   1.000
_cell.angle_alpha   90.00
_cell.angle_beta   90.00
_cell.angle_gamma   90.00
#
_symmetry.space_group_name_H-M   'P 1'
#
loop_
_entity.id
_entity.type
_entity.pdbx_description
1 polymer ?
#
loop_
_entity_poly.entity_id
_entity_poly.type
_entity_poly.pdbx_seq_one_letter_code
_entity_poly.pdbx_strand_id
1 'polypeptide(L)'
;MDRRHFITSGGLAVLGAGAVSRAALAALPEAHQQTSPDTQVPRAPLDEQSYRPVVTLNGWTLPWRMNAGWKEFHLVAEPVVREIAPGMKANLWGYNGQSPGPTIECVEGDKVRIFVTNRLPEHTSIHWHGVLLPNGMDGVSGLTQPSIKPGKTVVYEFTMRKSGTFMYHPHADEMVQMAMGMMGAIIVHPRDPAAHRVDRDYVFLINAYDIEPGSYTPRVATMLDFNLWTWNSRAFPGIDHLVCGVGERVRIRMGNLTMTNHPMHIHGTEMVVTGTDGGWVRDSAQWPEVTVDIPVGAIRTVECVFQDAGDWSFHCHKSHHTMGPMGHQVPTMIGVDQKGLWQKFRKLVPGYMVMGDTGMAEMGEMQMALPENTLPMMTGEGPFGPIEMGGMFTVVKAREGLAPDQHTVPEWHTHPPGTVAYEWTGEPVAAIRHAEPAIDEKALTVTRGGGGKGMHQH
;
A
#
# COMPACT_ATOMS: atom_id res chain seq x y z
N MET A 1 64.20 -54.78 -39.02
CA MET A 1 64.14 -55.32 -37.64
C MET A 1 63.61 -54.17 -36.78
N ASP A 2 62.30 -54.11 -36.49
CA ASP A 2 61.66 -54.64 -35.26
C ASP A 2 62.25 -53.96 -34.00
N ARG A 3 61.57 -53.39 -33.00
CA ARG A 3 60.15 -53.17 -32.64
C ARG A 3 60.16 -52.38 -31.31
N ARG A 4 59.13 -51.53 -31.07
CA ARG A 4 58.62 -50.98 -29.76
C ARG A 4 59.33 -49.73 -29.20
N HIS A 5 58.77 -48.52 -29.30
CA HIS A 5 57.59 -47.92 -28.62
C HIS A 5 57.61 -48.01 -27.08
N PHE A 6 57.78 -46.88 -26.38
CA PHE A 6 56.67 -46.14 -25.74
C PHE A 6 57.21 -44.86 -25.06
N ILE A 7 56.63 -43.71 -25.42
CA ILE A 7 56.40 -42.44 -24.68
C ILE A 7 56.32 -41.35 -25.76
N THR A 8 55.11 -41.16 -26.25
CA THR A 8 54.73 -40.08 -27.17
C THR A 8 53.78 -39.15 -26.44
N SER A 9 54.21 -37.89 -26.31
CA SER A 9 53.41 -36.67 -26.48
C SER A 9 52.02 -36.64 -25.82
N GLY A 10 51.97 -36.04 -24.63
CA GLY A 10 50.73 -35.54 -24.03
C GLY A 10 50.21 -34.30 -24.76
N GLY A 11 49.11 -34.49 -25.48
CA GLY A 11 47.95 -33.62 -25.68
C GLY A 11 48.11 -32.09 -25.66
N LEU A 12 47.74 -31.49 -26.80
CA LEU A 12 47.17 -30.14 -26.88
C LEU A 12 46.13 -29.93 -25.77
N ALA A 13 46.35 -28.93 -24.92
CA ALA A 13 45.27 -28.34 -24.13
C ALA A 13 44.47 -27.41 -25.06
N VAL A 14 43.32 -27.92 -25.51
CA VAL A 14 42.24 -27.11 -26.09
C VAL A 14 41.90 -26.00 -25.11
N LEU A 15 42.02 -24.74 -25.53
CA LEU A 15 41.53 -23.57 -24.80
C LEU A 15 39.99 -23.67 -24.73
N GLY A 16 39.51 -24.37 -23.71
CA GLY A 16 38.11 -24.43 -23.36
C GLY A 16 37.68 -23.09 -22.76
N ALA A 17 36.79 -22.40 -23.46
CA ALA A 17 35.93 -21.37 -22.87
C ALA A 17 35.07 -22.04 -21.78
N GLY A 18 35.53 -22.01 -20.53
CA GLY A 18 34.84 -22.74 -19.47
C GLY A 18 35.59 -22.74 -18.15
N ALA A 19 35.68 -21.57 -17.51
CA ALA A 19 35.71 -21.42 -16.05
C ALA A 19 35.84 -19.93 -15.70
N VAL A 20 34.73 -19.21 -15.68
CA VAL A 20 34.66 -18.03 -14.80
C VAL A 20 34.76 -18.59 -13.38
N SER A 21 35.84 -18.30 -12.66
CA SER A 21 35.99 -18.81 -11.29
C SER A 21 34.79 -18.38 -10.45
N ARG A 22 34.26 -19.26 -9.59
CA ARG A 22 33.20 -18.92 -8.63
C ARG A 22 33.55 -17.70 -7.76
N ALA A 23 34.82 -17.36 -7.63
CA ALA A 23 35.32 -16.19 -6.91
C ALA A 23 35.11 -14.86 -7.65
N ALA A 24 34.91 -14.87 -8.98
CA ALA A 24 34.57 -13.66 -9.74
C ALA A 24 33.05 -13.36 -9.76
N LEU A 25 32.22 -14.30 -9.30
CA LEU A 25 30.80 -14.13 -9.01
C LEU A 25 30.53 -13.63 -7.57
N ALA A 26 31.58 -13.25 -6.81
CA ALA A 26 31.59 -13.35 -5.34
C ALA A 26 31.42 -12.06 -4.52
N ALA A 27 31.12 -10.90 -5.11
CA ALA A 27 30.77 -9.73 -4.32
C ALA A 27 29.25 -9.61 -4.20
N LEU A 28 28.71 -9.74 -2.99
CA LEU A 28 27.33 -9.38 -2.68
C LEU A 28 27.06 -7.95 -3.19
N PRO A 29 25.99 -7.68 -3.97
CA PRO A 29 25.66 -6.32 -4.39
C PRO A 29 25.47 -5.40 -3.17
N GLU A 30 25.61 -4.09 -3.35
CA GLU A 30 25.35 -3.14 -2.28
C GLU A 30 23.88 -3.26 -1.80
N ALA A 31 23.69 -3.33 -0.48
CA ALA A 31 22.36 -3.26 0.13
C ALA A 31 21.96 -1.79 0.27
N HIS A 32 21.40 -1.21 -0.80
CA HIS A 32 20.85 0.15 -0.71
C HIS A 32 19.73 0.19 0.31
N GLN A 33 19.65 1.29 1.07
CA GLN A 33 18.59 1.54 2.04
C GLN A 33 17.97 2.91 1.78
N GLN A 34 16.69 3.03 2.11
CA GLN A 34 15.95 4.28 2.13
C GLN A 34 15.04 4.26 3.36
N THR A 35 14.91 5.38 4.06
CA THR A 35 14.09 5.48 5.28
C THR A 35 13.15 6.69 5.28
N SER A 36 13.28 7.59 4.30
CA SER A 36 12.36 8.74 4.14
C SER A 36 10.91 8.23 3.98
N PRO A 37 9.92 8.93 4.55
CA PRO A 37 8.51 8.64 4.31
C PRO A 37 8.01 9.11 2.93
N ASP A 38 8.81 9.87 2.17
CA ASP A 38 8.37 10.59 0.97
C ASP A 38 8.48 9.72 -0.29
N THR A 39 7.64 10.01 -1.29
CA THR A 39 7.76 9.41 -2.63
C THR A 39 9.13 9.76 -3.23
N GLN A 40 9.92 8.73 -3.56
CA GLN A 40 11.17 8.94 -4.27
C GLN A 40 10.91 8.98 -5.77
N VAL A 41 11.57 9.92 -6.46
CA VAL A 41 11.52 10.01 -7.92
C VAL A 41 12.06 8.70 -8.51
N PRO A 42 11.29 8.00 -9.37
CA PRO A 42 11.76 6.78 -10.01
C PRO A 42 13.03 7.03 -10.81
N ARG A 43 13.97 6.10 -10.75
CA ARG A 43 15.17 6.20 -11.58
C ARG A 43 14.78 5.93 -13.03
N ALA A 44 15.10 6.86 -13.93
CA ALA A 44 14.96 6.62 -15.36
C ALA A 44 15.75 5.36 -15.76
N PRO A 45 15.25 4.56 -16.73
CA PRO A 45 16.03 3.43 -17.24
C PRO A 45 17.33 3.97 -17.88
N LEU A 46 18.35 3.10 -18.00
CA LEU A 46 19.63 3.49 -18.62
C LEU A 46 19.46 4.05 -20.04
N ASP A 47 18.42 3.61 -20.75
CA ASP A 47 17.96 4.18 -22.02
C ASP A 47 16.53 4.71 -21.87
N GLU A 48 16.31 5.99 -22.18
CA GLU A 48 15.02 6.71 -22.02
C GLU A 48 13.82 6.07 -22.74
N GLN A 49 14.06 5.12 -23.66
CA GLN A 49 13.04 4.43 -24.46
C GLN A 49 12.67 3.03 -23.96
N SER A 50 13.25 2.54 -22.86
CA SER A 50 13.08 1.14 -22.44
C SER A 50 11.71 0.84 -21.82
N TYR A 51 11.20 1.72 -20.96
CA TYR A 51 9.88 1.63 -20.34
C TYR A 51 9.58 2.92 -19.57
N ARG A 52 8.31 3.16 -19.19
CA ARG A 52 7.92 4.24 -18.28
C ARG A 52 8.13 3.78 -16.83
N PRO A 53 9.05 4.37 -16.05
CA PRO A 53 9.25 3.98 -14.65
C PRO A 53 7.99 4.16 -13.82
N VAL A 54 7.79 3.28 -12.86
CA VAL A 54 6.65 3.37 -11.94
C VAL A 54 6.98 4.23 -10.73
N VAL A 55 6.07 5.12 -10.36
CA VAL A 55 6.11 5.87 -9.11
C VAL A 55 5.51 5.02 -8.00
N THR A 56 6.32 4.64 -7.01
CA THR A 56 5.82 3.96 -5.82
C THR A 56 5.45 5.01 -4.79
N LEU A 57 4.15 5.16 -4.50
CA LEU A 57 3.66 6.23 -3.61
C LEU A 57 4.29 6.09 -2.21
N ASN A 58 4.95 7.13 -1.71
CA ASN A 58 5.72 7.11 -0.46
C ASN A 58 6.78 5.99 -0.37
N GLY A 59 7.26 5.51 -1.52
CA GLY A 59 8.23 4.43 -1.64
C GLY A 59 9.31 4.74 -2.68
N TRP A 60 10.00 3.70 -3.15
CA TRP A 60 11.14 3.83 -4.06
C TRP A 60 11.39 2.54 -4.86
N THR A 61 12.13 2.66 -5.96
CA THR A 61 12.55 1.53 -6.79
C THR A 61 13.90 0.97 -6.31
N LEU A 62 13.98 -0.35 -6.13
CA LEU A 62 15.20 -1.04 -5.69
C LEU A 62 16.28 -0.94 -6.78
N PRO A 63 17.46 -0.38 -6.47
CA PRO A 63 18.56 -0.34 -7.40
C PRO A 63 19.10 -1.73 -7.72
N TRP A 64 19.68 -1.85 -8.90
CA TRP A 64 20.23 -3.09 -9.41
C TRP A 64 21.52 -2.82 -10.17
N ARG A 65 22.29 -3.89 -10.41
CA ARG A 65 23.44 -3.88 -11.31
C ARG A 65 23.37 -5.02 -12.31
N MET A 66 23.99 -4.87 -13.47
CA MET A 66 24.23 -6.02 -14.36
C MET A 66 25.48 -6.78 -13.95
N ASN A 67 25.38 -8.11 -13.90
CA ASN A 67 26.52 -9.00 -13.72
C ASN A 67 26.34 -10.29 -14.52
N ALA A 68 27.23 -10.55 -15.49
CA ALA A 68 27.21 -11.76 -16.32
C ALA A 68 25.81 -12.09 -16.92
N GLY A 69 25.10 -11.06 -17.40
CA GLY A 69 23.76 -11.20 -17.99
C GLY A 69 22.63 -11.41 -16.98
N TRP A 70 22.89 -11.21 -15.67
CA TRP A 70 21.88 -11.19 -14.62
C TRP A 70 21.67 -9.77 -14.10
N LYS A 71 20.40 -9.37 -13.96
CA LYS A 71 19.98 -8.18 -13.25
C LYS A 71 19.99 -8.51 -11.76
N GLU A 72 21.00 -8.02 -11.05
CA GLU A 72 21.23 -8.34 -9.64
C GLU A 72 20.61 -7.31 -8.72
N PHE A 73 19.82 -7.77 -7.76
CA PHE A 73 19.19 -6.99 -6.70
C PHE A 73 19.66 -7.47 -5.33
N HIS A 74 19.65 -6.61 -4.32
CA HIS A 74 19.89 -6.99 -2.93
C HIS A 74 18.76 -6.50 -2.03
N LEU A 75 17.91 -7.43 -1.60
CA LEU A 75 16.87 -7.23 -0.62
C LEU A 75 17.37 -7.59 0.78
N VAL A 76 17.01 -6.78 1.78
CA VAL A 76 17.36 -6.99 3.17
C VAL A 76 16.11 -6.96 4.02
N ALA A 77 15.67 -8.11 4.52
CA ALA A 77 14.56 -8.20 5.48
C ALA A 77 15.04 -7.73 6.85
N GLU A 78 14.44 -6.70 7.43
CA GLU A 78 14.90 -6.11 8.69
C GLU A 78 13.76 -5.41 9.48
N PRO A 79 13.91 -5.24 10.81
CA PRO A 79 13.06 -4.32 11.56
C PRO A 79 13.23 -2.88 11.06
N VAL A 80 12.12 -2.16 10.91
CA VAL A 80 12.07 -0.79 10.42
C VAL A 80 11.15 0.07 11.29
N VAL A 81 11.39 1.38 11.29
CA VAL A 81 10.45 2.36 11.86
C VAL A 81 9.82 3.12 10.71
N ARG A 82 8.50 3.07 10.61
CA ARG A 82 7.73 3.74 9.57
C ARG A 82 6.85 4.80 10.19
N GLU A 83 6.96 6.04 9.75
CA GLU A 83 5.93 7.02 10.05
C GLU A 83 4.67 6.66 9.26
N ILE A 84 3.52 6.54 9.91
CA ILE A 84 2.24 6.24 9.25
C ILE A 84 1.61 7.54 8.73
N ALA A 85 1.62 8.58 9.55
CA ALA A 85 1.32 9.96 9.18
C ALA A 85 2.01 10.90 10.18
N PRO A 86 2.02 12.23 9.96
CA PRO A 86 2.62 13.18 10.89
C PRO A 86 2.17 12.94 12.33
N GLY A 87 3.12 12.69 13.24
CA GLY A 87 2.85 12.43 14.65
C GLY A 87 2.58 10.98 15.04
N MET A 88 2.54 10.02 14.10
CA MET A 88 2.42 8.59 14.38
C MET A 88 3.47 7.76 13.66
N LYS A 89 4.23 6.96 14.42
CA LYS A 89 5.22 5.99 13.97
C LYS A 89 4.82 4.57 14.37
N ALA A 90 5.24 3.61 13.57
CA ALA A 90 5.07 2.20 13.81
C ALA A 90 6.42 1.46 13.73
N ASN A 91 6.66 0.56 14.68
CA ASN A 91 7.71 -0.45 14.63
C ASN A 91 7.19 -1.60 13.77
N LEU A 92 7.73 -1.71 12.56
CA LEU A 92 7.32 -2.66 11.55
C LEU A 92 8.50 -3.54 11.16
N TRP A 93 8.25 -4.57 10.36
CA TRP A 93 9.28 -5.29 9.63
C TRP A 93 9.11 -5.01 8.15
N GLY A 94 10.21 -4.88 7.42
CA GLY A 94 10.16 -4.49 6.04
C GLY A 94 11.42 -4.90 5.29
N TYR A 95 11.66 -4.22 4.17
CA TYR A 95 12.84 -4.47 3.35
C TYR A 95 13.59 -3.17 3.08
N ASN A 96 14.92 -3.20 3.24
CA ASN A 96 15.82 -2.12 2.86
C ASN A 96 15.46 -0.76 3.50
N GLY A 97 15.01 -0.78 4.75
CA GLY A 97 14.68 0.43 5.53
C GLY A 97 13.22 0.91 5.47
N GLN A 98 12.33 0.26 4.71
CA GLN A 98 10.90 0.64 4.65
C GLN A 98 9.94 -0.55 4.73
N SER A 99 8.69 -0.24 5.09
CA SER A 99 7.52 -1.10 4.95
C SER A 99 6.42 -0.32 4.19
N PRO A 100 5.91 -0.83 3.06
CA PRO A 100 6.45 -1.92 2.26
C PRO A 100 7.90 -1.68 1.83
N GLY A 101 8.56 -2.74 1.41
CA GLY A 101 9.86 -2.72 0.77
C GLY A 101 9.85 -2.04 -0.60
N PRO A 102 11.03 -1.82 -1.19
CA PRO A 102 11.16 -1.16 -2.48
C PRO A 102 10.51 -1.96 -3.62
N THR A 103 10.07 -1.24 -4.65
CA THR A 103 9.56 -1.83 -5.88
C THR A 103 10.70 -2.39 -6.72
N ILE A 104 10.58 -3.63 -7.17
CA ILE A 104 11.51 -4.25 -8.11
C ILE A 104 10.99 -4.01 -9.53
N GLU A 105 11.75 -3.29 -10.36
CA GLU A 105 11.40 -3.08 -11.77
C GLU A 105 12.25 -3.94 -12.70
N CYS A 106 11.58 -4.68 -13.59
CA CYS A 106 12.18 -5.57 -14.59
C CYS A 106 11.53 -5.36 -15.96
N VAL A 107 12.14 -5.92 -17.00
CA VAL A 107 11.54 -6.04 -18.34
C VAL A 107 11.31 -7.52 -18.64
N GLU A 108 10.25 -7.83 -19.39
CA GLU A 108 9.93 -9.19 -19.80
C GLU A 108 11.08 -9.85 -20.58
N GLY A 109 11.61 -10.94 -20.00
CA GLY A 109 12.80 -11.65 -20.47
C GLY A 109 14.04 -11.44 -19.60
N ASP A 110 14.03 -10.47 -18.68
CA ASP A 110 15.14 -10.25 -17.75
C ASP A 110 15.45 -11.53 -16.95
N LYS A 111 16.73 -11.90 -16.89
CA LYS A 111 17.24 -12.86 -15.92
C LYS A 111 17.55 -12.11 -14.63
N VAL A 112 16.83 -12.42 -13.56
CA VAL A 112 16.96 -11.74 -12.27
C VAL A 112 17.68 -12.63 -11.26
N ARG A 113 18.59 -12.02 -10.51
CA ARG A 113 19.28 -12.66 -9.38
C ARG A 113 19.07 -11.79 -8.16
N ILE A 114 18.32 -12.27 -7.18
CA ILE A 114 17.94 -11.49 -6.01
C ILE A 114 18.60 -12.08 -4.79
N PHE A 115 19.54 -11.34 -4.20
CA PHE A 115 20.17 -11.68 -2.94
C PHE A 115 19.27 -11.21 -1.81
N VAL A 116 18.83 -12.12 -0.95
CA VAL A 116 17.94 -11.84 0.17
C VAL A 116 18.70 -12.08 1.46
N THR A 117 19.04 -11.01 2.18
CA THR A 117 19.69 -11.07 3.49
C THR A 117 18.65 -10.93 4.60
N ASN A 118 18.65 -11.88 5.52
CA ASN A 118 17.76 -11.84 6.68
C ASN A 118 18.45 -11.18 7.90
N ARG A 119 17.95 -10.02 8.33
CA ARG A 119 18.34 -9.34 9.59
C ARG A 119 17.20 -9.31 10.62
N LEU A 120 16.12 -10.06 10.40
CA LEU A 120 15.06 -10.25 11.38
C LEU A 120 15.57 -11.09 12.58
N PRO A 121 14.91 -11.01 13.74
CA PRO A 121 15.23 -11.86 14.89
C PRO A 121 14.88 -13.34 14.65
N GLU A 122 14.19 -13.66 13.56
CA GLU A 122 13.72 -15.00 13.25
C GLU A 122 13.96 -15.39 11.78
N HIS A 123 13.58 -16.63 11.43
CA HIS A 123 13.69 -17.12 10.06
C HIS A 123 12.70 -16.42 9.13
N THR A 124 13.05 -16.30 7.85
CA THR A 124 12.15 -15.75 6.83
C THR A 124 12.28 -16.51 5.51
N SER A 125 11.49 -16.14 4.52
CA SER A 125 11.64 -16.49 3.11
C SER A 125 10.94 -15.39 2.28
N ILE A 126 11.07 -15.40 0.96
CA ILE A 126 10.32 -14.49 0.09
C ILE A 126 9.63 -15.29 -0.99
N HIS A 127 8.30 -15.23 -1.02
CA HIS A 127 7.46 -15.67 -2.13
C HIS A 127 7.25 -14.53 -3.13
N TRP A 128 7.29 -14.88 -4.41
CA TRP A 128 7.19 -13.94 -5.54
C TRP A 128 5.78 -14.05 -6.16
N HIS A 129 4.81 -13.47 -5.46
CA HIS A 129 3.39 -13.59 -5.73
C HIS A 129 3.01 -13.27 -7.20
N GLY A 130 2.53 -14.28 -7.91
CA GLY A 130 2.08 -14.20 -9.31
C GLY A 130 3.20 -14.34 -10.37
N VAL A 131 4.46 -14.43 -9.95
CA VAL A 131 5.61 -14.61 -10.86
C VAL A 131 5.71 -16.07 -11.30
N LEU A 132 5.92 -16.29 -12.61
CA LEU A 132 6.11 -17.63 -13.18
C LEU A 132 7.59 -18.05 -13.07
N LEU A 133 7.91 -18.88 -12.08
CA LEU A 133 9.28 -19.26 -11.72
C LEU A 133 9.47 -20.79 -11.58
N PRO A 134 10.72 -21.30 -11.56
CA PRO A 134 11.01 -22.69 -11.20
C PRO A 134 10.59 -22.98 -9.76
N ASN A 135 9.98 -24.14 -9.50
CA ASN A 135 9.42 -24.49 -8.18
C ASN A 135 10.38 -24.26 -7.00
N GLY A 136 11.67 -24.59 -7.13
CA GLY A 136 12.66 -24.38 -6.06
C GLY A 136 13.04 -22.92 -5.77
N MET A 137 12.50 -21.96 -6.52
CA MET A 137 12.71 -20.51 -6.33
C MET A 137 11.46 -19.82 -5.76
N ASP A 138 10.45 -20.59 -5.37
CA ASP A 138 9.11 -20.08 -5.05
C ASP A 138 8.98 -19.42 -3.67
N GLY A 139 9.91 -19.68 -2.73
CA GLY A 139 9.89 -18.94 -1.46
C GLY A 139 9.13 -19.57 -0.31
N VAL A 140 8.54 -20.75 -0.48
CA VAL A 140 7.70 -21.38 0.55
C VAL A 140 8.57 -22.23 1.48
N SER A 141 8.77 -21.72 2.70
CA SER A 141 9.60 -22.39 3.71
C SER A 141 9.08 -23.78 4.04
N GLY A 142 9.94 -24.79 3.96
CA GLY A 142 9.61 -26.19 4.26
C GLY A 142 8.93 -26.95 3.12
N LEU A 143 8.46 -26.27 2.07
CA LEU A 143 7.88 -26.90 0.87
C LEU A 143 8.83 -26.82 -0.31
N THR A 144 9.18 -25.61 -0.76
CA THR A 144 9.99 -25.40 -1.97
C THR A 144 11.44 -25.05 -1.67
N GLN A 145 11.73 -24.60 -0.44
CA GLN A 145 13.08 -24.33 0.04
C GLN A 145 13.22 -24.41 1.57
N PRO A 146 14.45 -24.50 2.10
CA PRO A 146 14.73 -24.17 3.50
C PRO A 146 14.50 -22.68 3.79
N SER A 147 14.14 -22.37 5.04
CA SER A 147 14.04 -20.98 5.50
C SER A 147 15.39 -20.29 5.57
N ILE A 148 15.39 -18.98 5.29
CA ILE A 148 16.54 -18.10 5.44
C ILE A 148 16.73 -17.81 6.92
N LYS A 149 17.76 -18.38 7.54
CA LYS A 149 18.05 -18.16 8.97
C LYS A 149 18.56 -16.73 9.23
N PRO A 150 18.41 -16.19 10.46
CA PRO A 150 18.97 -14.90 10.83
C PRO A 150 20.45 -14.76 10.46
N GLY A 151 20.81 -13.60 9.90
CA GLY A 151 22.16 -13.28 9.44
C GLY A 151 22.62 -14.02 8.18
N LYS A 152 21.75 -14.80 7.53
CA LYS A 152 22.07 -15.51 6.29
C LYS A 152 21.51 -14.80 5.07
N THR A 153 22.20 -15.01 3.95
CA THR A 153 21.79 -14.55 2.63
C THR A 153 21.48 -15.76 1.75
N VAL A 154 20.33 -15.74 1.09
CA VAL A 154 19.93 -16.74 0.09
C VAL A 154 19.72 -16.03 -1.25
N VAL A 155 19.98 -16.72 -2.35
CA VAL A 155 19.90 -16.16 -3.70
C VAL A 155 18.77 -16.83 -4.47
N TYR A 156 17.92 -16.00 -5.07
CA TYR A 156 16.85 -16.42 -5.99
C TYR A 156 17.27 -16.10 -7.42
N GLU A 157 17.13 -17.08 -8.33
CA GLU A 157 17.52 -16.92 -9.73
C GLU A 157 16.41 -17.43 -10.66
N PHE A 158 15.83 -16.55 -11.46
CA PHE A 158 14.81 -16.92 -12.45
C PHE A 158 14.71 -15.88 -13.56
N THR A 159 13.90 -16.17 -14.59
CA THR A 159 13.62 -15.27 -15.70
C THR A 159 12.21 -14.70 -15.56
N MET A 160 12.04 -13.40 -15.77
CA MET A 160 10.72 -12.76 -15.84
C MET A 160 10.01 -13.14 -17.14
N ARG A 161 9.17 -14.18 -17.09
CA ARG A 161 8.58 -14.79 -18.30
C ARG A 161 7.45 -13.99 -18.94
N LYS A 162 6.78 -13.13 -18.18
CA LYS A 162 5.66 -12.31 -18.65
C LYS A 162 5.70 -10.93 -17.98
N SER A 163 5.28 -9.90 -18.70
CA SER A 163 5.01 -8.59 -18.14
C SER A 163 3.74 -8.56 -17.29
N GLY A 164 3.65 -7.60 -16.38
CA GLY A 164 2.53 -7.42 -15.46
C GLY A 164 2.91 -6.74 -14.15
N THR A 165 1.94 -6.72 -13.24
CA THR A 165 2.09 -6.25 -11.87
C THR A 165 2.09 -7.46 -10.95
N PHE A 166 3.06 -7.56 -10.05
CA PHE A 166 3.22 -8.65 -9.09
C PHE A 166 3.60 -8.09 -7.71
N MET A 167 3.64 -8.96 -6.71
CA MET A 167 4.05 -8.61 -5.35
C MET A 167 5.14 -9.58 -4.88
N TYR A 168 5.83 -9.23 -3.81
CA TYR A 168 6.63 -10.17 -3.03
C TYR A 168 6.31 -10.02 -1.56
N HIS A 169 6.32 -11.12 -0.83
CA HIS A 169 6.05 -11.13 0.61
C HIS A 169 6.62 -12.40 1.25
N PRO A 170 6.78 -12.44 2.57
CA PRO A 170 7.22 -13.65 3.25
C PRO A 170 6.26 -14.80 3.10
N HIS A 171 6.81 -16.00 3.11
CA HIS A 171 6.06 -17.25 3.26
C HIS A 171 6.72 -18.13 4.33
N ALA A 172 7.13 -17.46 5.40
CA ALA A 172 7.69 -17.96 6.65
C ALA A 172 7.12 -17.09 7.76
N ASP A 173 6.60 -17.71 8.83
CA ASP A 173 5.80 -17.04 9.86
C ASP A 173 4.89 -15.94 9.30
N GLU A 174 4.06 -16.33 8.33
CA GLU A 174 3.28 -15.38 7.53
C GLU A 174 2.38 -14.51 8.41
N MET A 175 1.79 -15.10 9.47
CA MET A 175 0.97 -14.38 10.44
C MET A 175 1.72 -13.17 11.02
N VAL A 176 2.94 -13.37 11.55
CA VAL A 176 3.70 -12.29 12.18
C VAL A 176 4.27 -11.36 11.11
N GLN A 177 4.94 -11.90 10.09
CA GLN A 177 5.70 -11.08 9.15
C GLN A 177 4.80 -10.20 8.27
N MET A 178 3.64 -10.73 7.84
CA MET A 178 2.66 -9.93 7.10
C MET A 178 2.00 -8.87 7.99
N ALA A 179 1.61 -9.23 9.22
CA ALA A 179 1.00 -8.28 10.16
C ALA A 179 1.98 -7.16 10.58
N MET A 180 3.28 -7.44 10.54
CA MET A 180 4.34 -6.46 10.75
C MET A 180 4.65 -5.62 9.51
N GLY A 181 4.00 -5.84 8.36
CA GLY A 181 4.08 -5.00 7.17
C GLY A 181 4.99 -5.50 6.04
N MET A 182 5.56 -6.70 6.15
CA MET A 182 6.53 -7.18 5.16
C MET A 182 5.89 -7.54 3.82
N MET A 183 6.02 -6.65 2.85
CA MET A 183 5.64 -6.87 1.44
C MET A 183 6.36 -5.89 0.52
N GLY A 184 6.26 -6.06 -0.78
CA GLY A 184 6.68 -5.06 -1.77
C GLY A 184 6.20 -5.41 -3.17
N ALA A 185 6.34 -4.48 -4.11
CA ALA A 185 5.83 -4.64 -5.47
C ALA A 185 6.92 -5.12 -6.44
N ILE A 186 6.52 -5.83 -7.49
CA ILE A 186 7.37 -6.14 -8.64
C ILE A 186 6.62 -5.72 -9.89
N ILE A 187 7.20 -4.82 -10.68
CA ILE A 187 6.67 -4.42 -11.97
C ILE A 187 7.55 -5.01 -13.06
N VAL A 188 6.96 -5.82 -13.94
CA VAL A 188 7.63 -6.32 -15.14
C VAL A 188 7.03 -5.60 -16.33
N HIS A 189 7.80 -4.70 -16.91
CA HIS A 189 7.42 -3.94 -18.10
C HIS A 189 7.40 -4.84 -19.34
N PRO A 190 6.49 -4.61 -20.30
CA PRO A 190 6.50 -5.30 -21.59
C PRO A 190 7.85 -5.16 -22.29
N ARG A 191 8.27 -6.19 -23.02
CA ARG A 191 9.50 -6.12 -23.83
C ARG A 191 9.40 -5.07 -24.94
N ASP A 192 8.21 -4.95 -25.52
CA ASP A 192 7.89 -3.88 -26.45
C ASP A 192 7.49 -2.62 -25.67
N PRO A 193 8.31 -1.56 -25.65
CA PRO A 193 8.00 -0.34 -24.90
C PRO A 193 6.77 0.41 -25.42
N ALA A 194 6.30 0.11 -26.64
CA ALA A 194 5.06 0.66 -27.17
C ALA A 194 3.81 -0.05 -26.62
N ALA A 195 3.95 -1.30 -26.14
CA ALA A 195 2.84 -2.06 -25.61
C ALA A 195 2.37 -1.47 -24.27
N HIS A 196 1.06 -1.26 -24.14
CA HIS A 196 0.44 -0.74 -22.92
C HIS A 196 1.08 0.57 -22.42
N ARG A 197 1.48 1.46 -23.32
CA ARG A 197 2.13 2.73 -22.99
C ARG A 197 1.16 3.66 -22.23
N VAL A 198 1.69 4.33 -21.21
CA VAL A 198 0.99 5.33 -20.40
C VAL A 198 1.90 6.52 -20.15
N ASP A 199 1.30 7.66 -19.80
CA ASP A 199 2.04 8.88 -19.51
C ASP A 199 2.44 8.92 -18.04
N ARG A 200 1.67 8.32 -17.12
CA ARG A 200 2.07 8.13 -15.72
C ARG A 200 1.76 6.73 -15.25
N ASP A 201 2.60 6.19 -14.38
CA ASP A 201 2.43 4.85 -13.82
C ASP A 201 2.69 4.93 -12.32
N TYR A 202 1.69 4.57 -11.52
CA TYR A 202 1.73 4.59 -10.06
C TYR A 202 1.51 3.18 -9.51
N VAL A 203 2.17 2.87 -8.39
CA VAL A 203 1.93 1.62 -7.63
C VAL A 203 1.86 1.88 -6.15
N PHE A 204 0.92 1.20 -5.49
CA PHE A 204 0.90 1.06 -4.05
C PHE A 204 0.30 -0.27 -3.62
N LEU A 205 0.66 -0.68 -2.42
CA LEU A 205 0.14 -1.84 -1.72
C LEU A 205 -0.75 -1.39 -0.58
N ILE A 206 -1.79 -2.15 -0.34
CA ILE A 206 -2.77 -1.91 0.71
C ILE A 206 -2.32 -2.69 1.96
N ASN A 207 -2.25 -1.99 3.08
CA ASN A 207 -1.87 -2.52 4.39
C ASN A 207 -2.98 -2.25 5.42
N ALA A 208 -3.06 -3.10 6.43
CA ALA A 208 -3.93 -2.92 7.58
C ALA A 208 -3.16 -3.25 8.86
N TYR A 209 -3.40 -2.47 9.92
CA TYR A 209 -2.75 -2.65 11.21
C TYR A 209 -3.76 -2.53 12.35
N ASP A 210 -3.45 -3.18 13.46
CA ASP A 210 -4.08 -2.93 14.76
C ASP A 210 -3.00 -2.38 15.69
N ILE A 211 -2.95 -1.06 15.85
CA ILE A 211 -2.02 -0.39 16.76
C ILE A 211 -2.84 0.31 17.84
N GLU A 212 -2.68 -0.14 19.07
CA GLU A 212 -3.32 0.49 20.23
C GLU A 212 -2.86 1.95 20.36
N PRO A 213 -3.77 2.92 20.62
CA PRO A 213 -3.39 4.30 20.92
C PRO A 213 -2.27 4.39 21.97
N GLY A 214 -1.23 5.20 21.71
CA GLY A 214 -0.05 5.26 22.58
C GLY A 214 1.01 4.19 22.33
N SER A 215 0.71 3.14 21.54
CA SER A 215 1.66 2.09 21.17
C SER A 215 2.30 2.37 19.82
N TYR A 216 3.46 1.74 19.58
CA TYR A 216 4.19 1.79 18.31
C TYR A 216 4.16 0.47 17.57
N THR A 217 3.79 -0.65 18.23
CA THR A 217 3.92 -1.99 17.63
C THR A 217 2.55 -2.57 17.34
N PRO A 218 2.30 -3.11 16.14
CA PRO A 218 1.04 -3.77 15.82
C PRO A 218 0.76 -5.00 16.70
N ARG A 219 -0.52 -5.26 16.97
CA ARG A 219 -1.00 -6.54 17.49
C ARG A 219 -1.04 -7.55 16.35
N VAL A 220 0.02 -8.34 16.23
CA VAL A 220 0.20 -9.33 15.16
C VAL A 220 -0.79 -10.50 15.18
N ALA A 221 -1.54 -10.67 16.27
CA ALA A 221 -2.57 -11.71 16.39
C ALA A 221 -3.96 -11.25 15.92
N THR A 222 -4.13 -9.98 15.54
CA THR A 222 -5.40 -9.44 15.06
C THR A 222 -5.67 -9.95 13.65
N MET A 223 -6.85 -10.55 13.45
CA MET A 223 -7.22 -11.19 12.18
C MET A 223 -8.22 -10.37 11.36
N LEU A 224 -9.21 -9.74 12.00
CA LEU A 224 -10.30 -9.05 11.28
C LEU A 224 -10.58 -7.63 11.82
N ASP A 225 -10.28 -7.38 13.10
CA ASP A 225 -10.62 -6.13 13.78
C ASP A 225 -9.48 -5.09 13.71
N PHE A 226 -8.95 -4.86 12.50
CA PHE A 226 -7.92 -3.84 12.27
C PHE A 226 -8.47 -2.43 12.50
N ASN A 227 -7.68 -1.55 13.11
CA ASN A 227 -8.09 -0.17 13.40
C ASN A 227 -7.43 0.86 12.48
N LEU A 228 -6.45 0.46 11.65
CA LEU A 228 -5.70 1.35 10.76
C LEU A 228 -5.63 0.77 9.35
N TRP A 229 -5.99 1.60 8.38
CA TRP A 229 -6.01 1.27 6.96
C TRP A 229 -5.10 2.22 6.21
N THR A 230 -4.15 1.67 5.45
CA THR A 230 -3.04 2.44 4.88
C THR A 230 -2.70 1.99 3.47
N TRP A 231 -2.10 2.89 2.68
CA TRP A 231 -1.41 2.53 1.45
C TRP A 231 0.09 2.71 1.67
N ASN A 232 0.88 1.70 1.31
CA ASN A 232 2.32 1.69 1.57
C ASN A 232 2.69 2.06 3.02
N SER A 233 1.91 1.54 3.98
CA SER A 233 1.99 1.87 5.41
C SER A 233 1.95 3.37 5.72
N ARG A 234 1.19 4.13 4.93
CA ARG A 234 0.88 5.53 5.15
C ARG A 234 -0.63 5.75 5.18
N ALA A 235 -1.10 6.61 6.07
CA ALA A 235 -2.47 7.09 6.11
C ALA A 235 -2.51 8.57 5.80
N PHE A 236 -3.62 9.05 5.26
CA PHE A 236 -3.89 10.47 5.13
C PHE A 236 -3.77 11.19 6.49
N PRO A 237 -3.10 12.36 6.57
CA PRO A 237 -2.55 13.18 5.48
C PRO A 237 -1.08 12.89 5.16
N GLY A 238 -0.51 11.79 5.67
CA GLY A 238 0.88 11.40 5.42
C GLY A 238 1.12 10.65 4.12
N ILE A 239 0.07 10.15 3.46
CA ILE A 239 0.18 9.60 2.10
C ILE A 239 0.24 10.75 1.09
N ASP A 240 1.15 10.64 0.13
CA ASP A 240 1.34 11.62 -0.92
C ASP A 240 0.15 11.61 -1.90
N HIS A 241 0.03 12.70 -2.64
CA HIS A 241 -0.95 12.86 -3.70
C HIS A 241 -0.47 12.25 -5.02
N LEU A 242 -1.40 11.76 -5.84
CA LEU A 242 -1.09 11.45 -7.23
C LEU A 242 -1.10 12.74 -8.02
N VAL A 243 -0.15 12.93 -8.92
CA VAL A 243 -0.03 14.15 -9.74
C VAL A 243 -0.11 13.78 -11.22
N CYS A 244 -0.96 14.46 -11.99
CA CYS A 244 -1.02 14.24 -13.43
C CYS A 244 -1.33 15.51 -14.22
N GLY A 245 -0.91 15.51 -15.48
CA GLY A 245 -1.34 16.46 -16.48
C GLY A 245 -2.77 16.18 -16.93
N VAL A 246 -3.51 17.23 -17.29
CA VAL A 246 -4.79 17.07 -18.00
C VAL A 246 -4.56 16.39 -19.35
N GLY A 247 -5.39 15.40 -19.67
CA GLY A 247 -5.31 14.61 -20.91
C GLY A 247 -4.26 13.49 -20.90
N GLU A 248 -3.44 13.37 -19.84
CA GLU A 248 -2.49 12.28 -19.70
C GLU A 248 -3.19 10.95 -19.37
N ARG A 249 -2.68 9.86 -19.93
CA ARG A 249 -3.08 8.50 -19.54
C ARG A 249 -2.33 8.10 -18.27
N VAL A 250 -3.07 7.96 -17.18
CA VAL A 250 -2.55 7.59 -15.86
C VAL A 250 -2.88 6.13 -15.58
N ARG A 251 -1.86 5.33 -15.25
CA ARG A 251 -2.01 3.98 -14.73
C ARG A 251 -1.83 3.97 -13.22
N ILE A 252 -2.72 3.25 -12.53
CA ILE A 252 -2.66 3.02 -11.09
C ILE A 252 -2.70 1.51 -10.85
N ARG A 253 -1.67 0.99 -10.17
CA ARG A 253 -1.49 -0.42 -9.84
C ARG A 253 -1.70 -0.61 -8.33
N MET A 254 -2.66 -1.44 -7.98
CA MET A 254 -3.11 -1.61 -6.59
C MET A 254 -3.01 -3.08 -6.23
N GLY A 255 -2.14 -3.40 -5.28
CA GLY A 255 -2.02 -4.75 -4.71
C GLY A 255 -2.63 -4.82 -3.32
N ASN A 256 -3.42 -5.86 -3.06
CA ASN A 256 -4.06 -6.04 -1.76
C ASN A 256 -3.56 -7.32 -1.07
N LEU A 257 -2.83 -7.14 0.01
CA LEU A 257 -2.35 -8.22 0.88
C LEU A 257 -3.00 -8.17 2.28
N THR A 258 -4.08 -7.40 2.43
CA THR A 258 -4.89 -7.38 3.66
C THR A 258 -5.92 -8.50 3.65
N MET A 259 -6.55 -8.76 4.80
CA MET A 259 -7.58 -9.81 4.95
C MET A 259 -8.99 -9.36 4.54
N THR A 260 -9.13 -8.23 3.84
CA THR A 260 -10.42 -7.76 3.33
C THR A 260 -10.26 -7.12 1.95
N ASN A 261 -11.33 -7.12 1.15
CA ASN A 261 -11.34 -6.43 -0.14
C ASN A 261 -11.41 -4.90 0.03
N HIS A 262 -10.99 -4.16 -0.99
CA HIS A 262 -11.02 -2.68 -0.97
C HIS A 262 -11.68 -2.14 -2.24
N PRO A 263 -12.89 -1.56 -2.16
CA PRO A 263 -13.50 -0.88 -3.30
C PRO A 263 -12.83 0.50 -3.46
N MET A 264 -11.95 0.66 -4.44
CA MET A 264 -11.19 1.89 -4.67
C MET A 264 -11.96 2.83 -5.59
N HIS A 265 -12.37 3.99 -5.10
CA HIS A 265 -13.19 4.97 -5.80
C HIS A 265 -12.37 6.19 -6.22
N ILE A 266 -12.53 6.65 -7.47
CA ILE A 266 -11.92 7.86 -8.00
C ILE A 266 -12.99 8.88 -8.39
N HIS A 267 -12.75 10.15 -8.06
CA HIS A 267 -13.57 11.26 -8.50
C HIS A 267 -13.04 11.85 -9.82
N GLY A 268 -13.89 12.57 -10.56
CA GLY A 268 -13.49 13.39 -11.72
C GLY A 268 -13.18 12.62 -13.00
N THR A 269 -13.17 11.29 -12.98
CA THR A 269 -12.91 10.45 -14.16
C THR A 269 -13.49 9.04 -13.96
N GLU A 270 -13.49 8.26 -15.03
CA GLU A 270 -13.69 6.81 -14.99
C GLU A 270 -12.34 6.07 -15.06
N MET A 271 -12.29 4.87 -14.51
CA MET A 271 -11.16 3.96 -14.57
C MET A 271 -11.51 2.77 -15.44
N VAL A 272 -10.63 2.40 -16.36
CA VAL A 272 -10.73 1.15 -17.11
C VAL A 272 -9.82 0.12 -16.48
N VAL A 273 -10.33 -1.08 -16.15
CA VAL A 273 -9.51 -2.17 -15.64
C VAL A 273 -8.72 -2.80 -16.79
N THR A 274 -7.40 -2.57 -16.82
CA THR A 274 -6.50 -3.03 -17.90
C THR A 274 -5.60 -4.19 -17.51
N GLY A 275 -5.54 -4.54 -16.22
CA GLY A 275 -4.77 -5.68 -15.74
C GLY A 275 -5.27 -6.27 -14.43
N THR A 276 -5.02 -7.56 -14.24
CA THR A 276 -5.28 -8.31 -13.01
C THR A 276 -4.01 -9.01 -12.51
N ASP A 277 -4.11 -9.75 -11.42
CA ASP A 277 -3.12 -10.74 -10.95
C ASP A 277 -2.77 -11.80 -12.01
N GLY A 278 -3.66 -12.01 -13.00
CA GLY A 278 -3.39 -12.84 -14.17
C GLY A 278 -2.46 -12.20 -15.22
N GLY A 279 -2.29 -10.87 -15.19
CA GLY A 279 -1.58 -10.08 -16.20
C GLY A 279 -2.51 -9.10 -16.93
N TRP A 280 -2.12 -8.67 -18.13
CA TRP A 280 -2.88 -7.73 -18.94
C TRP A 280 -4.24 -8.29 -19.39
N VAL A 281 -5.29 -7.49 -19.25
CA VAL A 281 -6.63 -7.79 -19.78
C VAL A 281 -6.67 -7.39 -21.25
N ARG A 282 -7.12 -8.30 -22.12
CA ARG A 282 -7.31 -8.03 -23.55
C ARG A 282 -8.26 -6.85 -23.74
N ASP A 283 -7.97 -5.95 -24.68
CA ASP A 283 -8.75 -4.73 -24.92
C ASP A 283 -10.26 -4.96 -25.03
N SER A 284 -10.68 -6.04 -25.71
CA SER A 284 -12.09 -6.40 -25.87
C SER A 284 -12.80 -6.89 -24.58
N ALA A 285 -12.04 -7.11 -23.51
CA ALA A 285 -12.51 -7.62 -22.23
C ALA A 285 -12.20 -6.66 -21.07
N GLN A 286 -11.62 -5.49 -21.35
CA GLN A 286 -11.48 -4.42 -20.36
C GLN A 286 -12.85 -3.81 -20.08
N TRP A 287 -13.05 -3.30 -18.88
CA TRP A 287 -14.33 -2.70 -18.48
C TRP A 287 -14.11 -1.41 -17.66
N PRO A 288 -14.98 -0.40 -17.83
CA PRO A 288 -14.93 0.85 -17.07
C PRO A 288 -15.64 0.71 -15.72
N GLU A 289 -15.15 1.46 -14.74
CA GLU A 289 -15.69 1.61 -13.39
C GLU A 289 -15.32 2.98 -12.83
N VAL A 290 -16.12 3.53 -11.91
CA VAL A 290 -15.65 4.63 -11.02
C VAL A 290 -15.18 4.10 -9.67
N THR A 291 -15.51 2.84 -9.37
CA THR A 291 -15.10 2.14 -8.15
C THR A 291 -14.69 0.71 -8.49
N VAL A 292 -13.42 0.37 -8.27
CA VAL A 292 -12.87 -0.95 -8.60
C VAL A 292 -12.57 -1.71 -7.32
N ASP A 293 -13.17 -2.89 -7.15
CA ASP A 293 -12.85 -3.78 -6.05
C ASP A 293 -11.46 -4.43 -6.22
N ILE A 294 -10.65 -4.39 -5.16
CA ILE A 294 -9.35 -5.07 -5.06
C ILE A 294 -9.50 -6.26 -4.09
N PRO A 295 -9.66 -7.50 -4.60
CA PRO A 295 -9.79 -8.68 -3.75
C PRO A 295 -8.53 -8.98 -2.93
N VAL A 296 -8.69 -9.78 -1.88
CA VAL A 296 -7.55 -10.27 -1.07
C VAL A 296 -6.60 -11.11 -1.92
N GLY A 297 -5.30 -10.83 -1.81
CA GLY A 297 -4.25 -11.48 -2.60
C GLY A 297 -4.23 -11.07 -4.07
N ALA A 298 -5.12 -10.19 -4.51
CA ALA A 298 -5.22 -9.80 -5.90
C ALA A 298 -4.56 -8.46 -6.19
N ILE A 299 -4.36 -8.24 -7.49
CA ILE A 299 -3.92 -6.97 -8.05
C ILE A 299 -5.00 -6.49 -9.03
N ARG A 300 -5.20 -5.17 -9.07
CA ARG A 300 -5.83 -4.50 -10.20
C ARG A 300 -4.92 -3.42 -10.74
N THR A 301 -4.81 -3.38 -12.06
CA THR A 301 -4.20 -2.29 -12.80
C THR A 301 -5.30 -1.58 -13.55
N VAL A 302 -5.43 -0.29 -13.30
CA VAL A 302 -6.46 0.56 -13.91
C VAL A 302 -5.81 1.71 -14.66
N GLU A 303 -6.48 2.19 -15.69
CA GLU A 303 -6.08 3.37 -16.45
C GLU A 303 -7.21 4.41 -16.46
N CYS A 304 -6.86 5.68 -16.28
CA CYS A 304 -7.80 6.79 -16.33
C CYS A 304 -7.19 8.02 -17.01
N VAL A 305 -8.05 8.96 -17.41
CA VAL A 305 -7.66 10.23 -18.02
C VAL A 305 -8.51 11.34 -17.40
N PHE A 306 -7.86 12.35 -16.82
CA PHE A 306 -8.53 13.54 -16.32
C PHE A 306 -8.67 14.55 -17.44
N GLN A 307 -9.91 14.91 -17.80
CA GLN A 307 -10.20 15.90 -18.84
C GLN A 307 -10.18 17.33 -18.32
N ASP A 308 -10.39 17.50 -17.02
CA ASP A 308 -10.46 18.79 -16.35
C ASP A 308 -9.39 18.90 -15.26
N ALA A 309 -8.77 20.08 -15.16
CA ALA A 309 -7.89 20.40 -14.04
C ALA A 309 -8.69 20.45 -12.74
N GLY A 310 -8.11 19.94 -11.66
CA GLY A 310 -8.81 19.85 -10.39
C GLY A 310 -8.06 19.07 -9.33
N ASP A 311 -8.61 19.09 -8.13
CA ASP A 311 -8.21 18.23 -7.02
C ASP A 311 -9.31 17.20 -6.79
N TRP A 312 -9.04 15.96 -7.18
CA TRP A 312 -10.03 14.89 -7.24
C TRP A 312 -9.75 13.84 -6.18
N SER A 313 -10.71 13.55 -5.31
CA SER A 313 -10.55 12.52 -4.28
C SER A 313 -10.31 11.13 -4.90
N PHE A 314 -9.43 10.37 -4.25
CA PHE A 314 -9.21 8.96 -4.53
C PHE A 314 -9.10 8.23 -3.20
N HIS A 315 -9.94 7.22 -2.96
CA HIS A 315 -10.05 6.60 -1.63
C HIS A 315 -10.68 5.21 -1.67
N CYS A 316 -10.52 4.45 -0.58
CA CYS A 316 -11.32 3.25 -0.37
C CYS A 316 -12.77 3.65 -0.05
N HIS A 317 -13.77 2.96 -0.59
CA HIS A 317 -15.19 3.29 -0.40
C HIS A 317 -15.84 2.48 0.74
N LYS A 318 -15.03 1.83 1.59
CA LYS A 318 -15.47 1.40 2.91
C LYS A 318 -15.27 2.58 3.85
N SER A 319 -16.35 3.15 4.39
CA SER A 319 -16.28 4.33 5.27
C SER A 319 -15.33 4.13 6.44
N HIS A 320 -15.25 2.90 6.98
CA HIS A 320 -14.29 2.55 8.03
C HIS A 320 -12.81 2.72 7.61
N HIS A 321 -12.50 2.56 6.33
CA HIS A 321 -11.13 2.59 5.81
C HIS A 321 -10.65 4.00 5.50
N THR A 322 -11.57 4.96 5.37
CA THR A 322 -11.28 6.39 5.16
C THR A 322 -11.28 7.18 6.45
N MET A 323 -11.09 6.50 7.58
CA MET A 323 -10.98 7.11 8.91
C MET A 323 -9.68 6.63 9.54
N GLY A 324 -9.13 7.44 10.44
CA GLY A 324 -8.05 7.02 11.35
C GLY A 324 -8.53 5.97 12.37
N PRO A 325 -7.72 5.66 13.40
CA PRO A 325 -8.05 4.67 14.43
C PRO A 325 -9.47 4.84 14.97
N MET A 326 -10.30 3.81 14.79
CA MET A 326 -11.67 3.78 15.28
C MET A 326 -11.86 2.76 16.41
N GLY A 327 -12.49 3.21 17.49
CA GLY A 327 -12.94 2.33 18.57
C GLY A 327 -14.35 1.83 18.31
N HIS A 328 -14.56 0.51 18.41
CA HIS A 328 -15.86 -0.13 18.15
C HIS A 328 -16.83 -0.10 19.34
N GLN A 329 -16.42 0.47 20.48
CA GLN A 329 -17.16 0.40 21.75
C GLN A 329 -17.76 1.74 22.17
N VAL A 330 -17.78 2.75 21.29
CA VAL A 330 -18.38 4.06 21.57
C VAL A 330 -19.88 4.00 21.30
N PRO A 331 -20.75 4.35 22.27
CA PRO A 331 -22.20 4.34 22.06
C PRO A 331 -22.64 5.45 21.10
N THR A 332 -23.67 5.19 20.30
CA THR A 332 -24.30 6.21 19.44
C THR A 332 -25.05 7.23 20.29
N MET A 333 -24.68 8.51 20.15
CA MET A 333 -25.26 9.61 20.93
C MET A 333 -26.19 10.53 20.12
N ILE A 334 -26.41 10.23 18.84
CA ILE A 334 -27.26 11.03 17.95
C ILE A 334 -28.68 11.12 18.51
N GLY A 335 -29.17 12.35 18.70
CA GLY A 335 -30.50 12.62 19.24
C GLY A 335 -30.63 12.47 20.75
N VAL A 336 -29.57 12.10 21.47
CA VAL A 336 -29.56 12.12 22.93
C VAL A 336 -29.41 13.56 23.42
N ASP A 337 -30.38 14.06 24.19
CA ASP A 337 -30.26 15.39 24.80
C ASP A 337 -29.19 15.39 25.90
N GLN A 338 -28.00 15.89 25.56
CA GLN A 338 -26.87 16.02 26.48
C GLN A 338 -26.85 17.37 27.22
N LYS A 339 -27.88 18.21 27.06
CA LYS A 339 -27.95 19.52 27.73
C LYS A 339 -27.97 19.34 29.25
N GLY A 340 -27.06 20.04 29.94
CA GLY A 340 -26.91 19.98 31.39
C GLY A 340 -26.19 18.73 31.94
N LEU A 341 -26.01 17.66 31.15
CA LEU A 341 -25.14 16.53 31.51
C LEU A 341 -23.67 16.96 31.54
N TRP A 342 -23.24 17.75 30.56
CA TRP A 342 -21.86 18.23 30.42
C TRP A 342 -21.34 18.94 31.69
N GLN A 343 -22.18 19.77 32.32
CA GLN A 343 -21.81 20.51 33.54
C GLN A 343 -21.57 19.59 34.75
N LYS A 344 -22.21 18.41 34.77
CA LYS A 344 -22.01 17.40 35.82
C LYS A 344 -20.79 16.53 35.51
N PHE A 345 -20.58 16.13 34.25
CA PHE A 345 -19.46 15.28 33.84
C PHE A 345 -18.11 15.99 33.88
N ARG A 346 -18.01 17.25 33.45
CA ARG A 346 -16.75 18.03 33.51
C ARG A 346 -16.20 18.21 34.94
N LYS A 347 -17.07 18.15 35.96
CA LYS A 347 -16.66 18.18 37.37
C LYS A 347 -16.04 16.86 37.84
N LEU A 348 -16.38 15.75 37.19
CA LEU A 348 -15.93 14.40 37.55
C LEU A 348 -14.74 13.93 36.70
N VAL A 349 -14.72 14.31 35.42
CA VAL A 349 -13.65 13.99 34.47
C VAL A 349 -13.21 15.27 33.77
N PRO A 350 -12.13 15.92 34.23
CA PRO A 350 -11.56 17.08 33.58
C PRO A 350 -11.15 16.73 32.14
N GLY A 351 -11.72 17.40 31.15
CA GLY A 351 -11.47 17.15 29.72
C GLY A 351 -12.56 16.40 28.96
N TYR A 352 -13.63 15.94 29.62
CA TYR A 352 -14.77 15.31 28.95
C TYR A 352 -15.48 16.29 28.01
N MET A 353 -15.63 15.92 26.74
CA MET A 353 -16.37 16.68 25.73
C MET A 353 -17.62 15.90 25.30
N VAL A 354 -18.71 16.62 25.10
CA VAL A 354 -19.91 16.07 24.45
C VAL A 354 -19.58 15.94 22.97
N MET A 355 -19.83 14.78 22.41
CA MET A 355 -19.59 14.48 21.00
C MET A 355 -20.80 13.76 20.43
N GLY A 356 -21.15 14.04 19.18
CA GLY A 356 -22.02 13.17 18.38
C GLY A 356 -23.53 13.36 18.58
N ASP A 357 -24.00 14.45 19.19
CA ASP A 357 -25.44 14.66 19.43
C ASP A 357 -26.22 15.03 18.15
N THR A 358 -25.55 15.73 17.22
CA THR A 358 -26.07 16.17 15.91
C THR A 358 -25.31 15.58 14.71
N GLY A 359 -24.32 14.72 14.97
CA GLY A 359 -23.42 14.12 13.98
C GLY A 359 -21.95 14.18 14.44
N MET A 360 -21.03 13.65 13.64
CA MET A 360 -19.59 13.62 13.99
C MET A 360 -18.74 14.71 13.32
N ALA A 361 -19.33 15.55 12.46
CA ALA A 361 -18.62 16.60 11.72
C ALA A 361 -17.86 17.59 12.64
N GLU A 362 -18.43 17.90 13.81
CA GLU A 362 -17.78 18.73 14.83
C GLU A 362 -16.40 18.21 15.27
N MET A 363 -16.14 16.90 15.13
CA MET A 363 -14.84 16.29 15.43
C MET A 363 -13.77 16.61 14.38
N GLY A 364 -14.15 17.06 13.19
CA GLY A 364 -13.24 17.56 12.17
C GLY A 364 -12.64 18.93 12.55
N GLU A 365 -13.40 19.73 13.30
CA GLU A 365 -12.98 21.08 13.74
C GLU A 365 -12.39 21.09 15.16
N MET A 366 -12.71 20.09 15.99
CA MET A 366 -12.27 20.01 17.39
C MET A 366 -10.99 19.18 17.58
N GLN A 367 -9.90 19.83 18.01
CA GLN A 367 -8.67 19.14 18.40
C GLN A 367 -8.73 18.65 19.86
N MET A 368 -8.97 17.35 20.04
CA MET A 368 -8.82 16.70 21.35
C MET A 368 -7.35 16.37 21.62
N ALA A 369 -6.94 16.43 22.89
CA ALA A 369 -5.65 15.88 23.30
C ALA A 369 -5.71 14.34 23.20
N LEU A 370 -5.08 13.78 22.17
CA LEU A 370 -4.93 12.34 21.99
C LEU A 370 -3.70 11.84 22.78
N PRO A 371 -3.65 10.54 23.13
CA PRO A 371 -2.40 9.92 23.56
C PRO A 371 -1.31 10.16 22.51
N GLU A 372 -0.05 10.17 22.94
CA GLU A 372 1.10 10.21 22.03
C GLU A 372 0.96 9.11 20.95
N ASN A 373 1.51 9.33 19.76
CA ASN A 373 1.55 8.32 18.70
C ASN A 373 0.17 7.78 18.27
N THR A 374 -0.86 8.62 18.31
CA THR A 374 -2.23 8.27 17.94
C THR A 374 -2.72 9.22 16.87
N LEU A 375 -3.22 8.68 15.75
CA LEU A 375 -3.86 9.51 14.73
C LEU A 375 -5.29 9.88 15.16
N PRO A 376 -5.74 11.11 14.86
CA PRO A 376 -7.15 11.45 14.97
C PRO A 376 -7.99 10.63 13.99
N MET A 377 -9.27 10.46 14.31
CA MET A 377 -10.22 9.74 13.46
C MET A 377 -10.41 10.43 12.10
N MET A 378 -10.41 11.76 12.08
CA MET A 378 -10.55 12.60 10.89
C MET A 378 -9.44 13.64 10.89
N THR A 379 -8.93 13.97 9.71
CA THR A 379 -7.76 14.83 9.55
C THR A 379 -7.70 15.44 8.15
N GLY A 380 -6.63 16.19 7.90
CA GLY A 380 -6.34 16.88 6.65
C GLY A 380 -7.17 18.16 6.44
N GLU A 381 -6.56 19.06 5.70
CA GLU A 381 -7.11 20.38 5.37
C GLU A 381 -7.21 20.51 3.84
N GLY A 382 -8.27 21.14 3.38
CA GLY A 382 -8.50 21.49 1.98
C GLY A 382 -8.76 23.00 1.82
N PRO A 383 -9.05 23.46 0.59
CA PRO A 383 -9.27 24.87 0.31
C PRO A 383 -10.52 25.46 1.00
N PHE A 384 -11.41 24.62 1.53
CA PHE A 384 -12.63 25.02 2.24
C PHE A 384 -12.64 24.65 3.73
N GLY A 385 -11.51 24.20 4.29
CA GLY A 385 -11.40 23.73 5.67
C GLY A 385 -11.14 22.22 5.78
N PRO A 386 -11.49 21.59 6.92
CA PRO A 386 -11.21 20.19 7.19
C PRO A 386 -11.84 19.26 6.15
N ILE A 387 -11.07 18.26 5.68
CA ILE A 387 -11.57 17.27 4.70
C ILE A 387 -12.39 16.17 5.38
N GLU A 388 -12.30 16.04 6.71
CA GLU A 388 -13.03 15.06 7.51
C GLU A 388 -12.74 13.59 7.11
N MET A 389 -11.56 13.33 6.55
CA MET A 389 -11.12 11.98 6.13
C MET A 389 -9.82 11.58 6.84
N GLY A 390 -9.51 10.30 6.81
CA GLY A 390 -8.26 9.70 7.29
C GLY A 390 -7.93 8.41 6.53
N GLY A 391 -6.99 7.64 7.04
CA GLY A 391 -6.71 6.29 6.52
C GLY A 391 -6.40 6.26 5.02
N MET A 392 -7.15 5.45 4.27
CA MET A 392 -7.02 5.23 2.82
C MET A 392 -7.71 6.32 1.97
N PHE A 393 -7.17 7.53 2.04
CA PHE A 393 -7.62 8.68 1.26
C PHE A 393 -6.43 9.43 0.68
N THR A 394 -6.55 9.93 -0.55
CA THR A 394 -5.65 10.94 -1.11
C THR A 394 -6.38 11.78 -2.15
N VAL A 395 -5.64 12.70 -2.77
CA VAL A 395 -6.09 13.55 -3.86
C VAL A 395 -5.27 13.25 -5.09
N VAL A 396 -5.92 13.20 -6.25
CA VAL A 396 -5.30 13.29 -7.56
C VAL A 396 -5.31 14.76 -7.99
N LYS A 397 -4.11 15.33 -8.13
CA LYS A 397 -3.91 16.72 -8.54
C LYS A 397 -3.68 16.78 -10.05
N ALA A 398 -4.77 17.02 -10.79
CA ALA A 398 -4.74 17.18 -12.25
C ALA A 398 -4.48 18.65 -12.61
N ARG A 399 -3.47 18.95 -13.43
CA ARG A 399 -3.14 20.33 -13.83
C ARG A 399 -2.81 20.44 -15.32
N GLU A 400 -3.12 21.59 -15.91
CA GLU A 400 -2.70 21.91 -17.27
C GLU A 400 -1.19 22.18 -17.34
N GLY A 401 -0.55 21.79 -18.45
CA GLY A 401 0.84 22.17 -18.75
C GLY A 401 1.91 21.56 -17.84
N LEU A 402 1.59 20.55 -17.02
CA LEU A 402 2.59 19.81 -16.26
C LEU A 402 3.53 19.07 -17.20
N ALA A 403 4.83 19.13 -16.93
CA ALA A 403 5.80 18.29 -17.63
C ALA A 403 5.56 16.81 -17.28
N PRO A 404 5.75 15.87 -18.23
CA PRO A 404 5.50 14.45 -17.98
C PRO A 404 6.28 13.87 -16.80
N ASP A 405 7.50 14.33 -16.56
CA ASP A 405 8.40 13.88 -15.48
C ASP A 405 8.27 14.70 -14.19
N GLN A 406 7.37 15.68 -14.15
CA GLN A 406 7.17 16.50 -12.97
C GLN A 406 6.31 15.77 -11.94
N HIS A 407 6.91 15.41 -10.81
CA HIS A 407 6.24 14.73 -9.68
C HIS A 407 6.01 15.64 -8.46
N THR A 408 6.40 16.92 -8.53
CA THR A 408 6.16 17.89 -7.45
C THR A 408 4.67 18.08 -7.23
N VAL A 409 4.22 18.01 -5.97
CA VAL A 409 2.83 18.22 -5.57
C VAL A 409 2.43 19.68 -5.83
N PRO A 410 1.44 19.96 -6.70
CA PRO A 410 0.94 21.32 -6.91
C PRO A 410 0.13 21.84 -5.71
N GLU A 411 0.08 23.17 -5.56
CA GLU A 411 -0.87 23.86 -4.68
C GLU A 411 -2.32 23.50 -4.98
N TRP A 412 -3.24 23.78 -4.06
CA TRP A 412 -4.68 23.58 -4.25
C TRP A 412 -5.21 24.26 -5.52
N HIS A 413 -6.15 23.60 -6.19
CA HIS A 413 -6.76 24.07 -7.42
C HIS A 413 -7.65 25.28 -7.17
N THR A 414 -7.44 26.33 -7.96
CA THR A 414 -8.31 27.51 -7.96
C THR A 414 -9.54 27.24 -8.81
N HIS A 415 -10.69 27.03 -8.16
CA HIS A 415 -11.96 26.77 -8.82
C HIS A 415 -12.39 27.95 -9.73
N PRO A 416 -12.76 27.71 -11.00
CA PRO A 416 -13.27 28.75 -11.88
C PRO A 416 -14.55 29.40 -11.34
N PRO A 417 -14.82 30.69 -11.62
CA PRO A 417 -16.06 31.36 -11.19
C PRO A 417 -17.32 30.58 -11.60
N GLY A 418 -18.24 30.38 -10.67
CA GLY A 418 -19.50 29.67 -10.90
C GLY A 418 -19.42 28.14 -10.88
N THR A 419 -18.26 27.55 -10.59
CA THR A 419 -18.09 26.08 -10.50
C THR A 419 -18.17 25.53 -9.08
N VAL A 420 -18.20 26.41 -8.07
CA VAL A 420 -18.42 26.05 -6.67
C VAL A 420 -19.91 26.11 -6.36
N ALA A 421 -20.42 25.12 -5.64
CA ALA A 421 -21.80 25.12 -5.16
C ALA A 421 -22.06 26.37 -4.30
N TYR A 422 -23.28 26.92 -4.38
CA TYR A 422 -23.68 28.13 -3.67
C TYR A 422 -24.87 27.87 -2.76
N GLU A 423 -24.96 28.65 -1.69
CA GLU A 423 -26.11 28.61 -0.79
C GLU A 423 -27.38 29.01 -1.52
N TRP A 424 -28.43 28.20 -1.37
CA TRP A 424 -29.76 28.57 -1.86
C TRP A 424 -30.43 29.53 -0.89
N THR A 425 -30.62 30.79 -1.31
CA THR A 425 -31.16 31.87 -0.47
C THR A 425 -32.69 32.05 -0.60
N GLY A 426 -33.41 31.04 -1.07
CA GLY A 426 -34.88 31.07 -1.15
C GLY A 426 -35.57 30.77 0.19
N GLU A 427 -36.90 30.74 0.20
CA GLU A 427 -37.65 30.40 1.42
C GLU A 427 -37.45 28.93 1.81
N PRO A 428 -36.98 28.61 3.03
CA PRO A 428 -36.77 27.23 3.45
C PRO A 428 -38.05 26.39 3.31
N VAL A 429 -37.94 25.20 2.73
CA VAL A 429 -39.05 24.25 2.75
C VAL A 429 -39.24 23.81 4.20
N ALA A 430 -40.41 24.07 4.78
CA ALA A 430 -40.71 23.65 6.15
C ALA A 430 -40.50 22.14 6.28
N ALA A 431 -39.63 21.73 7.21
CA ALA A 431 -39.40 20.32 7.47
C ALA A 431 -40.71 19.64 7.88
N ILE A 432 -41.19 18.70 7.07
CA ILE A 432 -42.35 17.88 7.43
C ILE A 432 -41.91 16.95 8.55
N ARG A 433 -42.18 17.36 9.80
CA ARG A 433 -42.03 16.46 10.94
C ARG A 433 -43.19 15.49 10.91
N HIS A 434 -42.91 14.23 10.57
CA HIS A 434 -43.86 13.16 10.84
C HIS A 434 -44.12 13.12 12.35
N ALA A 435 -45.37 12.84 12.74
CA ALA A 435 -45.69 12.60 14.14
C ALA A 435 -44.74 11.54 14.70
N GLU A 436 -44.23 11.74 15.91
CA GLU A 436 -43.42 10.73 16.59
C GLU A 436 -44.17 9.40 16.53
N PRO A 437 -43.54 8.31 16.07
CA PRO A 437 -44.17 7.00 16.14
C PRO A 437 -44.56 6.76 17.61
N ALA A 438 -45.83 6.42 17.83
CA ALA A 438 -46.32 6.12 19.17
C ALA A 438 -45.42 5.05 19.79
N ILE A 439 -44.65 5.43 20.81
CA ILE A 439 -43.79 4.52 21.55
C ILE A 439 -44.74 3.60 22.33
N ASP A 440 -44.80 2.33 21.97
CA ASP A 440 -45.46 1.33 22.81
C ASP A 440 -44.57 1.09 24.04
N GLU A 441 -44.90 1.75 25.16
CA GLU A 441 -44.20 1.59 26.43
C GLU A 441 -44.14 0.13 26.91
N LYS A 442 -45.01 -0.77 26.41
CA LYS A 442 -44.96 -2.20 26.73
C LYS A 442 -43.92 -2.97 25.93
N ALA A 443 -43.44 -2.45 24.81
CA ALA A 443 -42.38 -3.07 24.00
C ALA A 443 -40.97 -2.84 24.57
N LEU A 444 -40.81 -1.87 25.49
CA LEU A 444 -39.55 -1.57 26.19
C LEU A 444 -39.41 -2.41 27.47
N THR A 445 -39.46 -3.74 27.36
CA THR A 445 -38.93 -4.60 28.41
C THR A 445 -37.43 -4.74 28.22
N VAL A 446 -36.66 -3.76 28.73
CA VAL A 446 -35.22 -3.95 28.94
C VAL A 446 -35.07 -5.00 30.04
N THR A 447 -34.79 -6.23 29.65
CA THR A 447 -34.30 -7.24 30.59
C THR A 447 -32.93 -6.79 31.05
N ARG A 448 -32.83 -6.29 32.28
CA ARG A 448 -31.53 -6.23 32.97
C ARG A 448 -31.03 -7.67 33.04
N GLY A 449 -30.05 -8.02 32.22
CA GLY A 449 -29.30 -9.26 32.36
C GLY A 449 -28.76 -9.33 33.79
N GLY A 450 -29.38 -10.17 34.62
CA GLY A 450 -28.94 -10.41 35.98
C GLY A 450 -27.51 -10.95 35.96
N GLY A 451 -26.68 -10.43 36.86
CA GLY A 451 -25.29 -10.85 37.01
C GLY A 451 -25.16 -12.37 37.14
N GLY A 452 -24.59 -13.00 36.11
CA GLY A 452 -24.22 -14.40 36.10
C GLY A 452 -22.71 -14.53 36.23
N LYS A 453 -22.26 -15.07 37.37
CA LYS A 453 -20.89 -15.51 37.62
C LYS A 453 -20.40 -16.47 36.53
N GLY A 454 -19.17 -16.22 36.07
CA GLY A 454 -18.15 -17.13 35.54
C GLY A 454 -18.55 -18.39 34.77
N MET A 455 -17.95 -18.57 33.59
CA MET A 455 -17.25 -19.81 33.24
C MET A 455 -16.27 -19.57 32.09
N HIS A 456 -14.99 -19.87 32.35
CA HIS A 456 -13.99 -20.22 31.35
C HIS A 456 -14.38 -21.51 30.61
N GLN A 457 -13.75 -21.73 29.45
CA GLN A 457 -13.76 -22.86 28.50
C GLN A 457 -14.49 -22.46 27.19
N HIS A 458 -13.89 -22.48 25.99
CA HIS A 458 -12.67 -23.09 25.46
C HIS A 458 -12.02 -22.19 24.41
#